data_AF-A0A6A5UYY8-F1
#
_entry.id   AF-A0A6A5UYY8-F1
#
_cell.length_a   1.000
_cell.length_b   1.000
_cell.length_c   1.000
_cell.angle_alpha   90.00
_cell.angle_beta   90.00
_cell.angle_gamma   90.00
#
_symmetry.space_group_name_H-M   'P 1'
#
loop_
_entity.id
_entity.type
_entity.pdbx_description
1 polymer ?
#
loop_
_entity_poly.entity_id
_entity_poly.type
_entity_poly.pdbx_seq_one_letter_code
_entity_poly.pdbx_strand_id
1 'polypeptide(L)'
;MTLSKFAITWLCSLSLLLNTVAATITDIPGIYGPIYSVMGSDYIDPSQHLKSKPGDFVHPGIWHTHEDLERMRTNINAGKEPWKSAFAAFSTDSYSQSTYTMQGPHAVLSRGAISNYTSFTNDARAAWQNALMWYITRSSAHWTRSTTILDAWGSNLTAIIGTDRSLLIGLDGDMFVNAAEIMRWEGGWTEAGAKWQGSPGFANQIYWLFSRQSTVVGQANYGMASIKAMMSFAVYLDDVMLWNYAVNEYLNNKCAGAPWTWEPETGQSVESGRDQSTFSRLSKVEECAMEVILIQRCRPCHVRDCVGGLRRASCAEPGL
;
A
#
# COMPACT_ATOMS: atom_id res chain seq x y z
N MET A 1 41.36 9.26 -47.72
CA MET A 1 40.54 10.11 -46.81
C MET A 1 39.11 9.53 -46.65
N THR A 2 38.97 8.21 -46.49
CA THR A 2 37.65 7.52 -46.54
C THR A 2 37.52 6.33 -45.58
N LEU A 3 38.58 5.91 -44.88
CA LEU A 3 38.51 4.81 -43.90
C LEU A 3 38.16 5.25 -42.48
N SER A 4 38.38 6.51 -42.08
CA SER A 4 38.10 6.93 -40.70
C SER A 4 36.63 7.24 -40.43
N LYS A 5 35.85 7.62 -41.44
CA LYS A 5 34.41 7.93 -41.27
C LYS A 5 33.55 6.69 -41.05
N PHE A 6 33.93 5.53 -41.62
CA PHE A 6 33.22 4.27 -41.41
C PHE A 6 33.46 3.68 -40.02
N ALA A 7 34.69 3.75 -39.50
CA ALA A 7 34.98 3.23 -38.15
C ALA A 7 34.23 4.01 -37.05
N ILE A 8 34.08 5.33 -37.21
CA ILE A 8 33.42 6.21 -36.24
C ILE A 8 31.89 5.97 -36.20
N THR A 9 31.26 5.71 -37.34
CA THR A 9 29.81 5.41 -37.37
C THR A 9 29.48 4.05 -36.75
N TRP A 10 30.34 3.04 -36.90
CA TRP A 10 30.15 1.72 -36.25
C TRP A 10 30.35 1.80 -34.72
N LEU A 11 31.33 2.58 -34.24
CA LEU A 11 31.57 2.79 -32.80
C LEU A 11 30.44 3.57 -32.11
N CYS A 12 29.84 4.57 -32.76
CA CYS A 12 28.65 5.26 -32.23
C CYS A 12 27.41 4.35 -32.20
N SER A 13 27.25 3.48 -33.21
CA SER A 13 26.12 2.54 -33.28
C SER A 13 26.19 1.46 -32.20
N LEU A 14 27.40 0.97 -31.90
CA LEU A 14 27.65 -0.03 -30.85
C LEU A 14 27.45 0.58 -29.44
N SER A 15 27.83 1.84 -29.24
CA SER A 15 27.61 2.57 -27.98
C SER A 15 26.12 2.86 -27.72
N LEU A 16 25.34 3.13 -28.76
CA LEU A 16 23.88 3.27 -28.64
C LEU A 16 23.21 1.93 -28.31
N LEU A 17 23.67 0.82 -28.91
CA LEU A 17 23.17 -0.53 -28.64
C LEU A 17 23.55 -1.02 -27.23
N LEU A 18 24.71 -0.65 -26.70
CA LEU A 18 25.09 -0.99 -25.32
C LEU A 18 24.22 -0.28 -24.28
N ASN A 19 23.84 0.99 -24.52
CA ASN A 19 22.94 1.72 -23.63
C ASN A 19 21.49 1.24 -23.71
N THR A 20 21.01 0.75 -24.85
CA THR A 20 19.66 0.17 -24.96
C THR A 20 19.59 -1.24 -24.38
N VAL A 21 20.67 -2.02 -24.42
CA VAL A 21 20.72 -3.36 -23.81
C VAL A 21 20.93 -3.29 -22.29
N ALA A 22 21.72 -2.34 -21.78
CA ALA A 22 21.88 -2.14 -20.33
C ALA A 22 20.58 -1.71 -19.63
N ALA A 23 19.68 -1.02 -20.35
CA ALA A 23 18.38 -0.60 -19.82
C ALA A 23 17.31 -1.72 -19.77
N THR A 24 17.57 -2.90 -20.33
CA THR A 24 16.58 -4.00 -20.38
C THR A 24 16.86 -5.15 -19.42
N ILE A 25 18.02 -5.18 -18.76
CA ILE A 25 18.41 -6.27 -17.85
C ILE A 25 18.25 -5.87 -16.36
N THR A 26 18.21 -4.57 -16.05
CA THR A 26 18.10 -4.09 -14.66
C THR A 26 16.69 -4.14 -14.07
N ASP A 27 15.66 -4.40 -14.89
CA ASP A 27 14.25 -4.29 -14.50
C ASP A 27 13.40 -5.52 -14.84
N ILE A 28 14.04 -6.69 -14.88
CA ILE A 28 13.28 -7.93 -14.63
C ILE A 28 12.64 -7.74 -13.26
N PRO A 29 11.32 -7.98 -13.07
CA PRO A 29 10.75 -8.05 -11.74
C PRO A 29 11.59 -9.07 -11.01
N GLY A 30 12.50 -8.59 -10.15
CA GLY A 30 13.35 -9.46 -9.38
C GLY A 30 12.39 -10.43 -8.73
N ILE A 31 12.57 -11.72 -8.97
CA ILE A 31 11.97 -12.71 -8.10
C ILE A 31 12.66 -12.45 -6.77
N TYR A 32 12.12 -11.51 -6.02
CA TYR A 32 12.53 -11.22 -4.67
C TYR A 32 12.39 -12.55 -3.94
N GLY A 33 13.45 -12.92 -3.23
CA GLY A 33 13.57 -14.22 -2.59
C GLY A 33 12.37 -14.51 -1.66
N PRO A 34 12.30 -15.73 -1.13
CA PRO A 34 11.24 -16.06 -0.17
C PRO A 34 11.26 -15.05 0.98
N ILE A 35 10.05 -14.69 1.45
CA ILE A 35 9.91 -13.90 2.68
C ILE A 35 10.34 -14.83 3.81
N TYR A 36 11.40 -14.46 4.52
CA TYR A 36 11.96 -15.28 5.56
C TYR A 36 11.13 -15.17 6.84
N SER A 37 11.05 -16.27 7.59
CA SER A 37 10.49 -16.23 8.94
C SER A 37 11.36 -15.34 9.82
N VAL A 38 10.72 -14.45 10.57
CA VAL A 38 11.39 -13.66 11.60
C VAL A 38 11.84 -14.62 12.71
N MET A 39 13.15 -14.75 12.91
CA MET A 39 13.75 -15.57 13.97
C MET A 39 14.47 -14.65 14.94
N GLY A 40 14.17 -14.80 16.23
CA GLY A 40 14.56 -13.83 17.25
C GLY A 40 16.06 -13.54 17.35
N SER A 41 16.39 -12.26 17.23
CA SER A 41 17.27 -11.46 18.12
C SER A 41 17.07 -9.97 17.77
N ASP A 42 15.82 -9.56 17.64
CA ASP A 42 15.47 -8.22 17.17
C ASP A 42 15.50 -7.19 18.32
N TYR A 43 15.70 -5.91 17.98
CA TYR A 43 15.83 -4.82 18.96
C TYR A 43 14.54 -4.61 19.77
N ILE A 44 13.40 -4.75 19.11
CA ILE A 44 12.06 -4.78 19.72
C ILE A 44 11.43 -6.12 19.38
N ASP A 45 10.96 -6.83 20.41
CA ASP A 45 10.30 -8.13 20.27
C ASP A 45 8.95 -7.97 19.54
N PRO A 46 8.79 -8.54 18.31
CA PRO A 46 7.56 -8.44 17.56
C PRO A 46 6.50 -9.48 17.99
N SER A 47 6.84 -10.43 18.89
CA SER A 47 6.06 -11.65 19.17
C SER A 47 4.58 -11.42 19.46
N GLN A 48 4.24 -10.34 20.17
CA GLN A 48 2.86 -9.99 20.53
C GLN A 48 1.96 -9.62 19.34
N HIS A 49 2.57 -9.25 18.21
CA HIS A 49 1.85 -8.81 17.00
C HIS A 49 1.90 -9.86 15.87
N LEU A 50 2.68 -10.93 16.05
CA LEU A 50 2.81 -11.97 15.04
C LEU A 50 1.51 -12.80 14.94
N LYS A 51 1.25 -13.28 13.72
CA LYS A 51 0.16 -14.21 13.42
C LYS A 51 0.73 -15.61 13.30
N SER A 52 -0.12 -16.61 13.58
CA SER A 52 0.27 -18.03 13.55
C SER A 52 -0.44 -18.80 12.45
N LYS A 53 -1.64 -18.36 12.05
CA LYS A 53 -2.47 -19.00 11.03
C LYS A 53 -3.36 -17.98 10.30
N PRO A 54 -3.83 -18.29 9.09
CA PRO A 54 -4.77 -17.46 8.32
C PRO A 54 -5.98 -16.97 9.14
N GLY A 55 -6.59 -17.83 9.95
CA GLY A 55 -7.76 -17.47 10.77
C GLY A 55 -7.51 -16.48 11.91
N ASP A 56 -6.28 -15.96 12.06
CA ASP A 56 -5.95 -14.92 13.04
C ASP A 56 -6.17 -13.49 12.47
N PHE A 57 -6.38 -13.34 11.17
CA PHE A 57 -6.72 -12.05 10.54
C PHE A 57 -8.19 -11.69 10.75
N VAL A 58 -8.47 -10.39 10.84
CA VAL A 58 -9.83 -9.85 10.96
C VAL A 58 -10.18 -9.16 9.67
N HIS A 59 -11.41 -9.34 9.20
CA HIS A 59 -11.87 -8.82 7.92
C HIS A 59 -13.25 -8.19 8.03
N PRO A 60 -13.47 -6.97 7.48
CA PRO A 60 -12.43 -6.03 7.05
C PRO A 60 -11.49 -5.64 8.20
N GLY A 61 -10.18 -5.61 7.93
CA GLY A 61 -9.17 -5.27 8.94
C GLY A 61 -8.00 -4.44 8.43
N ILE A 62 -8.16 -3.80 7.26
CA ILE A 62 -7.13 -2.93 6.70
C ILE A 62 -7.33 -1.49 7.18
N TRP A 63 -7.73 -0.53 6.34
CA TRP A 63 -8.02 0.84 6.79
C TRP A 63 -9.39 0.96 7.47
N HIS A 64 -10.27 0.00 7.27
CA HIS A 64 -11.63 0.00 7.77
C HIS A 64 -11.95 -1.33 8.43
N THR A 65 -12.64 -1.27 9.56
CA THR A 65 -13.35 -2.41 10.16
C THR A 65 -14.84 -2.37 9.80
N HIS A 66 -15.56 -3.47 9.98
CA HIS A 66 -17.02 -3.49 9.84
C HIS A 66 -17.68 -2.41 10.71
N GLU A 67 -17.25 -2.28 11.96
CA GLU A 67 -17.79 -1.30 12.91
C GLU A 67 -17.51 0.14 12.49
N ASP A 68 -16.36 0.41 11.86
CA ASP A 68 -16.05 1.74 11.32
C ASP A 68 -16.95 2.10 10.14
N LEU A 69 -17.15 1.15 9.23
CA LEU A 69 -18.03 1.30 8.08
C LEU A 69 -19.50 1.50 8.52
N GLU A 70 -19.99 0.71 9.47
CA GLU A 70 -21.34 0.87 10.02
C GLU A 70 -21.51 2.17 10.81
N ARG A 71 -20.48 2.60 11.55
CA ARG A 71 -20.52 3.89 12.25
C ARG A 71 -20.62 5.05 11.28
N MET A 72 -19.88 5.03 10.17
CA MET A 72 -20.02 6.02 9.09
C MET A 72 -21.44 6.00 8.53
N ARG A 73 -21.91 4.85 8.06
CA ARG A 73 -23.23 4.66 7.45
C ARG A 73 -24.36 5.13 8.37
N THR A 74 -24.36 4.70 9.64
CA THR A 74 -25.42 5.01 10.61
C THR A 74 -25.48 6.50 10.91
N ASN A 75 -24.33 7.16 11.11
CA ASN A 75 -24.31 8.59 11.39
C ASN A 75 -24.70 9.43 10.16
N ILE A 76 -24.32 9.02 8.95
CA ILE A 76 -24.76 9.64 7.69
C ILE A 76 -26.27 9.54 7.53
N ASN A 77 -26.84 8.33 7.70
CA ASN A 77 -28.27 8.09 7.58
C ASN A 77 -29.08 8.84 8.65
N ALA A 78 -28.52 9.02 9.85
CA ALA A 78 -29.10 9.83 10.90
C ALA A 78 -28.93 11.35 10.71
N GLY A 79 -28.22 11.79 9.66
CA GLY A 79 -27.97 13.20 9.38
C GLY A 79 -27.10 13.90 10.43
N LYS A 80 -26.24 13.16 11.14
CA LYS A 80 -25.39 13.70 12.22
C LYS A 80 -24.16 14.37 11.65
N GLU A 81 -23.81 15.53 12.21
CA GLU A 81 -22.53 16.18 11.94
C GLU A 81 -21.39 15.57 12.80
N PRO A 82 -20.14 15.53 12.29
CA PRO A 82 -19.70 16.03 10.98
C PRO A 82 -19.89 15.05 9.80
N TRP A 83 -20.43 13.85 10.03
CA TRP A 83 -20.56 12.81 8.99
C TRP A 83 -21.41 13.25 7.80
N LYS A 84 -22.52 13.95 8.06
CA LYS A 84 -23.42 14.43 7.01
C LYS A 84 -22.72 15.38 6.04
N SER A 85 -22.09 16.44 6.55
CA SER A 85 -21.37 17.41 5.70
C SER A 85 -20.17 16.78 4.99
N ALA A 86 -19.43 15.90 5.67
CA ALA A 86 -18.32 15.16 5.06
C ALA A 86 -18.81 14.24 3.92
N PHE A 87 -19.91 13.51 4.12
CA PHE A 87 -20.49 12.66 3.08
C PHE A 87 -21.03 13.46 1.91
N ALA A 88 -21.67 14.62 2.15
CA ALA A 88 -22.13 15.49 1.08
C ALA A 88 -20.96 15.92 0.18
N ALA A 89 -19.85 16.38 0.76
CA ALA A 89 -18.65 16.71 0.00
C ALA A 89 -18.07 15.48 -0.74
N PHE A 90 -17.91 14.36 -0.03
CA PHE A 90 -17.41 13.11 -0.59
C PHE A 90 -18.22 12.61 -1.78
N SER A 91 -19.55 12.69 -1.69
CA SER A 91 -20.49 12.22 -2.72
C SER A 91 -20.47 13.05 -4.01
N THR A 92 -19.86 14.24 -3.99
CA THR A 92 -19.72 15.12 -5.17
C THR A 92 -18.36 15.01 -5.86
N ASP A 93 -17.40 14.31 -5.24
CA ASP A 93 -16.11 14.03 -5.86
C ASP A 93 -16.32 13.21 -7.15
N SER A 94 -15.54 13.51 -8.20
CA SER A 94 -15.65 12.82 -9.48
C SER A 94 -15.27 11.34 -9.38
N TYR A 95 -14.39 10.98 -8.45
CA TYR A 95 -14.00 9.59 -8.19
C TYR A 95 -15.06 8.82 -7.41
N SER A 96 -15.94 9.51 -6.67
CA SER A 96 -17.09 8.92 -5.96
C SER A 96 -18.28 8.61 -6.87
N GLN A 97 -18.31 9.11 -8.10
CA GLN A 97 -19.45 8.89 -9.01
C GLN A 97 -19.44 7.45 -9.56
N SER A 98 -20.59 6.79 -9.57
CA SER A 98 -20.74 5.48 -10.23
C SER A 98 -20.53 5.57 -11.76
N THR A 99 -20.71 6.77 -12.31
CA THR A 99 -20.46 7.09 -13.72
C THR A 99 -19.00 7.38 -14.04
N TYR A 100 -18.09 7.28 -13.07
CA TYR A 100 -16.65 7.43 -13.29
C TYR A 100 -16.17 6.55 -14.46
N THR A 101 -15.47 7.16 -15.42
CA THR A 101 -14.87 6.45 -16.55
C THR A 101 -13.46 6.04 -16.20
N MET A 102 -13.21 4.73 -16.19
CA MET A 102 -11.91 4.14 -15.94
C MET A 102 -10.87 4.60 -16.97
N GLN A 103 -9.64 4.84 -16.52
CA GLN A 103 -8.56 5.42 -17.33
C GLN A 103 -7.52 4.39 -17.80
N GLY A 104 -7.44 3.23 -17.16
CA GLY A 104 -6.68 2.07 -17.61
C GLY A 104 -7.57 0.92 -18.10
N PRO A 105 -7.17 -0.35 -17.89
CA PRO A 105 -5.91 -0.81 -17.29
C PRO A 105 -4.75 -0.82 -18.28
N HIS A 106 -3.54 -0.48 -17.83
CA HIS A 106 -2.31 -0.72 -18.58
C HIS A 106 -1.70 -2.07 -18.20
N ALA A 107 -1.04 -2.71 -19.16
CA ALA A 107 -0.31 -3.95 -18.87
C ALA A 107 0.96 -3.70 -18.04
N VAL A 108 1.62 -2.57 -18.28
CA VAL A 108 2.87 -2.20 -17.59
C VAL A 108 2.73 -0.79 -17.02
N LEU A 109 2.97 -0.67 -15.72
CA LEU A 109 3.11 0.61 -15.02
C LEU A 109 4.58 0.93 -14.79
N SER A 110 4.94 2.20 -14.87
CA SER A 110 6.27 2.71 -14.60
C SER A 110 6.18 3.91 -13.67
N ARG A 111 7.09 4.00 -12.71
CA ARG A 111 7.30 5.19 -11.87
C ARG A 111 8.79 5.46 -11.67
N GLY A 112 9.18 6.72 -11.86
CA GLY A 112 10.57 7.18 -11.82
C GLY A 112 10.83 8.15 -12.97
N ALA A 113 11.99 8.04 -13.62
CA ALA A 113 12.36 8.90 -14.76
C ALA A 113 11.33 8.89 -15.91
N ILE A 114 10.72 7.72 -16.17
CA ILE A 114 9.55 7.59 -17.03
C ILE A 114 8.38 7.14 -16.14
N SER A 115 7.26 7.84 -16.24
CA SER A 115 6.08 7.60 -15.41
C SER A 115 4.79 7.57 -16.23
N ASN A 116 3.96 6.54 -16.03
CA ASN A 116 2.65 6.38 -16.71
C ASN A 116 1.53 5.92 -15.75
N TYR A 117 1.73 6.11 -14.44
CA TYR A 117 0.89 5.51 -13.40
C TYR A 117 -0.34 6.32 -12.99
N THR A 118 -0.52 7.53 -13.52
CA THR A 118 -1.64 8.42 -13.13
C THR A 118 -3.01 7.79 -13.36
N SER A 119 -3.19 7.00 -14.43
CA SER A 119 -4.43 6.26 -14.68
C SER A 119 -4.71 5.24 -13.58
N PHE A 120 -3.68 4.53 -13.12
CA PHE A 120 -3.79 3.60 -11.98
C PHE A 120 -4.13 4.32 -10.68
N THR A 121 -3.44 5.42 -10.34
CA THR A 121 -3.76 6.24 -9.15
C THR A 121 -5.22 6.69 -9.14
N ASN A 122 -5.70 7.19 -10.27
CA ASN A 122 -7.08 7.67 -10.43
C ASN A 122 -8.10 6.54 -10.33
N ASP A 123 -7.84 5.41 -10.97
CA ASP A 123 -8.71 4.23 -10.95
C ASP A 123 -8.74 3.58 -9.55
N ALA A 124 -7.59 3.44 -8.88
CA ALA A 124 -7.50 2.92 -7.51
C ALA A 124 -8.30 3.80 -6.54
N ARG A 125 -8.20 5.13 -6.69
CA ARG A 125 -9.00 6.08 -5.92
C ARG A 125 -10.49 5.93 -6.18
N ALA A 126 -10.89 5.82 -7.45
CA ALA A 126 -12.28 5.61 -7.83
C ALA A 126 -12.82 4.28 -7.31
N ALA A 127 -12.03 3.21 -7.35
CA ALA A 127 -12.42 1.90 -6.81
C ALA A 127 -12.69 1.98 -5.31
N TRP A 128 -11.78 2.60 -4.55
CA TRP A 128 -11.94 2.76 -3.10
C TRP A 128 -13.11 3.69 -2.74
N GLN A 129 -13.24 4.83 -3.41
CA GLN A 129 -14.36 5.74 -3.15
C GLN A 129 -15.70 5.12 -3.51
N ASN A 130 -15.80 4.40 -4.64
CA ASN A 130 -17.02 3.67 -4.98
C ASN A 130 -17.31 2.51 -4.03
N ALA A 131 -16.29 1.85 -3.45
CA ALA A 131 -16.49 0.85 -2.42
C ALA A 131 -17.16 1.46 -1.17
N LEU A 132 -16.70 2.63 -0.72
CA LEU A 132 -17.32 3.37 0.39
C LEU A 132 -18.71 3.89 0.04
N MET A 133 -18.89 4.47 -1.15
CA MET A 133 -20.21 4.92 -1.62
C MET A 133 -21.21 3.77 -1.66
N TRP A 134 -20.80 2.59 -2.15
CA TRP A 134 -21.62 1.40 -2.09
C TRP A 134 -21.93 1.02 -0.64
N TYR A 135 -20.95 0.99 0.25
CA TYR A 135 -21.20 0.60 1.64
C TYR A 135 -22.22 1.51 2.33
N ILE A 136 -22.10 2.82 2.11
CA ILE A 136 -22.96 3.82 2.73
C ILE A 136 -24.36 3.78 2.10
N THR A 137 -24.46 3.81 0.77
CA THR A 137 -25.75 3.97 0.06
C THR A 137 -26.45 2.65 -0.26
N ARG A 138 -25.71 1.53 -0.29
CA ARG A 138 -26.08 0.22 -0.89
C ARG A 138 -26.54 0.30 -2.35
N SER A 139 -26.18 1.35 -3.08
CA SER A 139 -26.47 1.43 -4.51
C SER A 139 -25.59 0.46 -5.29
N SER A 140 -26.21 -0.44 -6.05
CA SER A 140 -25.51 -1.43 -6.89
C SER A 140 -24.65 -0.78 -7.96
N ALA A 141 -24.95 0.45 -8.39
CA ALA A 141 -24.14 1.16 -9.38
C ALA A 141 -22.70 1.42 -8.89
N HIS A 142 -22.53 1.75 -7.60
CA HIS A 142 -21.21 1.92 -7.00
C HIS A 142 -20.49 0.59 -6.79
N TRP A 143 -21.24 -0.48 -6.43
CA TRP A 143 -20.69 -1.83 -6.35
C TRP A 143 -20.06 -2.24 -7.67
N THR A 144 -20.85 -2.15 -8.75
CA THR A 144 -20.42 -2.51 -10.11
C THR A 144 -19.22 -1.69 -10.55
N ARG A 145 -19.20 -0.38 -10.24
CA ARG A 145 -18.05 0.48 -10.58
C ARG A 145 -16.78 0.02 -9.88
N SER A 146 -16.83 -0.22 -8.56
CA SER A 146 -15.67 -0.63 -7.78
C SER A 146 -15.13 -1.99 -8.25
N THR A 147 -15.99 -2.99 -8.38
CA THR A 147 -15.60 -4.36 -8.78
C THR A 147 -15.10 -4.43 -10.22
N THR A 148 -15.70 -3.65 -11.14
CA THR A 148 -15.20 -3.58 -12.52
C THR A 148 -13.76 -3.06 -12.59
N ILE A 149 -13.42 -2.04 -11.80
CA ILE A 149 -12.06 -1.51 -11.76
C ILE A 149 -11.09 -2.54 -11.16
N LEU A 150 -11.49 -3.17 -10.06
CA LEU A 150 -10.71 -4.24 -9.40
C LEU A 150 -10.40 -5.39 -10.37
N ASP A 151 -11.41 -5.91 -11.06
CA ASP A 151 -11.24 -7.04 -11.99
C ASP A 151 -10.43 -6.65 -13.24
N ALA A 152 -10.62 -5.43 -13.76
CA ALA A 152 -9.92 -4.96 -14.95
C ALA A 152 -8.41 -4.82 -14.71
N TRP A 153 -8.00 -4.18 -13.61
CA TRP A 153 -6.57 -4.08 -13.27
C TRP A 153 -6.01 -5.41 -12.77
N GLY A 154 -6.78 -6.17 -11.98
CA GLY A 154 -6.37 -7.46 -11.44
C GLY A 154 -6.01 -8.49 -12.49
N SER A 155 -6.64 -8.43 -13.67
CA SER A 155 -6.38 -9.35 -14.79
C SER A 155 -5.39 -8.82 -15.83
N ASN A 156 -5.24 -7.50 -15.98
CA ASN A 156 -4.48 -6.91 -17.09
C ASN A 156 -3.10 -6.38 -16.70
N LEU A 157 -2.87 -5.94 -15.47
CA LEU A 157 -1.57 -5.42 -15.04
C LEU A 157 -0.61 -6.57 -14.73
N THR A 158 0.46 -6.66 -15.53
CA THR A 158 1.44 -7.75 -15.52
C THR A 158 2.82 -7.33 -15.02
N ALA A 159 3.14 -6.03 -15.02
CA ALA A 159 4.40 -5.53 -14.48
C ALA A 159 4.30 -4.11 -13.94
N ILE A 160 5.06 -3.85 -12.87
CA ILE A 160 5.33 -2.51 -12.35
C ILE A 160 6.85 -2.35 -12.36
N ILE A 161 7.34 -1.33 -13.05
CA ILE A 161 8.75 -1.09 -13.33
C ILE A 161 9.17 0.34 -12.92
N GLY A 162 10.46 0.63 -13.03
CA GLY A 162 11.04 1.91 -12.64
C GLY A 162 11.53 1.94 -11.18
N THR A 163 12.38 2.91 -10.89
CA THR A 163 13.11 3.03 -9.61
C THR A 163 12.19 3.30 -8.43
N ASP A 164 11.05 3.93 -8.67
CA ASP A 164 10.14 4.42 -7.63
C ASP A 164 8.85 3.57 -7.56
N ARG A 165 8.88 2.37 -8.14
CA ARG A 165 7.74 1.45 -8.19
C ARG A 165 7.23 1.01 -6.81
N SER A 166 8.13 0.80 -5.84
CA SER A 166 7.73 0.42 -4.48
C SER A 166 6.90 1.51 -3.81
N LEU A 167 7.18 2.79 -4.10
CA LEU A 167 6.35 3.90 -3.63
C LEU A 167 4.99 3.96 -4.33
N LEU A 168 4.90 3.61 -5.62
CA LEU A 168 3.61 3.48 -6.31
C LEU A 168 2.74 2.41 -5.63
N ILE A 169 3.31 1.24 -5.40
CA ILE A 169 2.64 0.12 -4.74
C ILE A 169 2.26 0.51 -3.31
N GLY A 170 3.18 1.14 -2.58
CA GLY A 170 3.00 1.56 -1.19
C GLY A 170 1.84 2.54 -0.97
N LEU A 171 1.56 3.39 -1.96
CA LEU A 171 0.51 4.41 -1.88
C LEU A 171 -0.77 3.95 -2.57
N ASP A 172 -0.70 3.71 -3.88
CA ASP A 172 -1.87 3.44 -4.71
C ASP A 172 -2.27 1.97 -4.65
N GLY A 173 -1.29 1.06 -4.54
CA GLY A 173 -1.56 -0.37 -4.33
C GLY A 173 -2.22 -0.64 -2.98
N ASP A 174 -1.79 0.05 -1.93
CA ASP A 174 -2.42 0.01 -0.59
C ASP A 174 -3.87 0.52 -0.62
N MET A 175 -4.14 1.65 -1.28
CA MET A 175 -5.51 2.13 -1.47
C MET A 175 -6.35 1.13 -2.29
N PHE A 176 -5.75 0.48 -3.29
CA PHE A 176 -6.44 -0.45 -4.16
C PHE A 176 -6.84 -1.75 -3.44
N VAL A 177 -5.96 -2.31 -2.59
CA VAL A 177 -6.29 -3.48 -1.78
C VAL A 177 -7.38 -3.17 -0.74
N ASN A 178 -7.45 -1.94 -0.24
CA ASN A 178 -8.53 -1.51 0.66
C ASN A 178 -9.90 -1.50 -0.03
N ALA A 179 -9.97 -1.12 -1.31
CA ALA A 179 -11.20 -1.24 -2.09
C ALA A 179 -11.62 -2.73 -2.23
N ALA A 180 -10.65 -3.57 -2.55
CA ALA A 180 -10.82 -5.01 -2.74
C ALA A 180 -11.31 -5.70 -1.47
N GLU A 181 -10.75 -5.34 -0.32
CA GLU A 181 -11.11 -5.86 0.99
C GLU A 181 -12.57 -5.59 1.35
N ILE A 182 -13.02 -4.33 1.22
CA ILE A 182 -14.42 -3.96 1.47
C ILE A 182 -15.34 -4.72 0.51
N MET A 183 -15.01 -4.74 -0.79
CA MET A 183 -15.85 -5.43 -1.77
C MET A 183 -15.92 -6.94 -1.52
N ARG A 184 -14.82 -7.59 -1.12
CA ARG A 184 -14.78 -9.02 -0.83
C ARG A 184 -15.64 -9.37 0.38
N TRP A 185 -15.41 -8.71 1.50
CA TRP A 185 -15.97 -9.13 2.80
C TRP A 185 -17.34 -8.53 3.10
N GLU A 186 -17.59 -7.30 2.66
CA GLU A 186 -18.90 -6.66 2.85
C GLU A 186 -19.76 -6.83 1.61
N GLY A 187 -19.15 -6.70 0.42
CA GLY A 187 -19.83 -6.68 -0.86
C GLY A 187 -20.06 -8.05 -1.51
N GLY A 188 -19.51 -9.13 -0.95
CA GLY A 188 -19.58 -10.48 -1.52
C GLY A 188 -18.93 -10.60 -2.90
N TRP A 189 -18.03 -9.66 -3.27
CA TRP A 189 -17.30 -9.72 -4.52
C TRP A 189 -16.32 -10.89 -4.50
N THR A 190 -16.36 -11.67 -5.57
CA THR A 190 -15.35 -12.65 -5.90
C THR A 190 -14.69 -12.19 -7.18
N GLU A 191 -13.37 -12.11 -7.15
CA GLU A 191 -12.59 -11.67 -8.31
C GLU A 191 -12.83 -12.52 -9.55
N ALA A 192 -12.77 -11.88 -10.71
CA ALA A 192 -12.96 -12.54 -11.98
C ALA A 192 -11.92 -13.66 -12.18
N GLY A 193 -12.41 -14.87 -12.44
CA GLY A 193 -11.55 -16.04 -12.68
C GLY A 193 -11.05 -16.74 -11.41
N ALA A 194 -11.57 -16.39 -10.23
CA ALA A 194 -11.25 -17.08 -8.97
C ALA A 194 -11.39 -18.60 -9.08
N LYS A 195 -10.37 -19.31 -8.60
CA LYS A 195 -10.33 -20.78 -8.50
C LYS A 195 -9.71 -21.19 -7.19
N TRP A 196 -10.15 -22.33 -6.65
CA TRP A 196 -9.60 -22.86 -5.41
C TRP A 196 -8.11 -23.26 -5.54
N GLN A 197 -7.64 -23.58 -6.76
CA GLN A 197 -6.22 -23.88 -7.02
C GLN A 197 -5.31 -22.64 -7.14
N GLY A 198 -5.88 -21.44 -7.05
CA GLY A 198 -5.19 -20.20 -7.38
C GLY A 198 -5.91 -19.45 -8.51
N SER A 199 -6.18 -18.19 -8.24
CA SER A 199 -6.84 -17.27 -9.16
C SER A 199 -5.79 -16.52 -9.99
N PRO A 200 -5.98 -16.29 -11.29
CA PRO A 200 -5.15 -15.36 -12.05
C PRO A 200 -5.50 -13.89 -11.80
N GLY A 201 -6.53 -13.62 -10.99
CA GLY A 201 -7.07 -12.30 -10.75
C GLY A 201 -6.28 -11.45 -9.75
N PHE A 202 -7.00 -10.53 -9.12
CA PHE A 202 -6.49 -9.52 -8.21
C PHE A 202 -5.59 -10.08 -7.10
N ALA A 203 -5.98 -11.15 -6.41
CA ALA A 203 -5.19 -11.72 -5.31
C ALA A 203 -3.81 -12.21 -5.77
N ASN A 204 -3.71 -12.79 -6.97
CA ASN A 204 -2.43 -13.21 -7.52
C ASN A 204 -1.57 -12.02 -7.94
N GLN A 205 -2.18 -10.94 -8.44
CA GLN A 205 -1.48 -9.67 -8.65
C GLN A 205 -0.95 -9.09 -7.32
N ILE A 206 -1.75 -9.06 -6.26
CA ILE A 206 -1.28 -8.60 -4.94
C ILE A 206 -0.11 -9.45 -4.46
N TYR A 207 -0.22 -10.78 -4.59
CA TYR A 207 0.83 -11.69 -4.15
C TYR A 207 2.13 -11.52 -4.95
N TRP A 208 2.10 -11.58 -6.29
CA TRP A 208 3.33 -11.58 -7.09
C TRP A 208 3.88 -10.21 -7.41
N LEU A 209 3.03 -9.24 -7.71
CA LEU A 209 3.47 -7.92 -8.16
C LEU A 209 3.61 -6.94 -7.01
N PHE A 210 2.66 -6.92 -6.08
CA PHE A 210 2.65 -5.88 -5.05
C PHE A 210 3.51 -6.30 -3.86
N SER A 211 3.20 -7.44 -3.24
CA SER A 211 3.88 -7.87 -2.01
C SER A 211 5.38 -8.06 -2.22
N ARG A 212 5.79 -8.76 -3.29
CA ARG A 212 7.21 -9.06 -3.56
C ARG A 212 8.02 -7.81 -3.79
N GLN A 213 7.48 -6.85 -4.53
CA GLN A 213 8.17 -5.59 -4.79
C GLN A 213 8.23 -4.66 -3.58
N SER A 214 7.32 -4.82 -2.60
CA SER A 214 7.35 -4.08 -1.34
C SER A 214 8.32 -4.65 -0.30
N THR A 215 8.81 -5.89 -0.47
CA THR A 215 9.79 -6.50 0.46
C THR A 215 11.16 -5.80 0.46
N VAL A 216 11.49 -5.04 -0.59
CA VAL A 216 12.67 -4.18 -0.59
C VAL A 216 12.30 -2.86 0.08
N VAL A 217 12.41 -2.85 1.40
CA VAL A 217 12.08 -1.67 2.21
C VAL A 217 13.08 -0.55 1.93
N GLY A 218 12.55 0.56 1.39
CA GLY A 218 13.31 1.79 1.15
C GLY A 218 13.62 2.56 2.45
N GLN A 219 14.14 3.78 2.31
CA GLN A 219 14.44 4.64 3.46
C GLN A 219 13.27 5.56 3.81
N ALA A 220 13.16 5.91 5.09
CA ALA A 220 12.21 6.87 5.63
C ALA A 220 10.78 6.64 5.11
N ASN A 221 10.14 7.66 4.54
CA ASN A 221 8.75 7.57 4.09
C ASN A 221 8.52 6.53 2.98
N TYR A 222 9.52 6.28 2.12
CA TYR A 222 9.41 5.26 1.08
C TYR A 222 9.32 3.86 1.68
N GLY A 223 10.15 3.60 2.69
CA GLY A 223 10.12 2.34 3.41
C GLY A 223 8.86 2.18 4.26
N MET A 224 8.43 3.24 4.96
CA MET A 224 7.19 3.21 5.76
C MET A 224 5.96 2.89 4.91
N ALA A 225 5.82 3.54 3.75
CA ALA A 225 4.72 3.25 2.82
C ALA A 225 4.76 1.79 2.33
N SER A 226 5.96 1.25 2.08
CA SER A 226 6.13 -0.15 1.67
C SER A 226 5.75 -1.13 2.79
N ILE A 227 6.19 -0.86 4.02
CA ILE A 227 5.85 -1.66 5.22
C ILE A 227 4.34 -1.68 5.44
N LYS A 228 3.70 -0.50 5.41
CA LYS A 228 2.25 -0.38 5.54
C LYS A 228 1.51 -1.21 4.50
N ALA A 229 1.89 -1.05 3.24
CA ALA A 229 1.27 -1.79 2.15
C ALA A 229 1.48 -3.31 2.31
N MET A 230 2.67 -3.76 2.74
CA MET A 230 2.89 -5.19 3.03
C MET A 230 1.93 -5.70 4.11
N MET A 231 1.67 -4.95 5.18
CA MET A 231 0.70 -5.34 6.20
C MET A 231 -0.71 -5.44 5.62
N SER A 232 -1.15 -4.47 4.80
CA SER A 232 -2.44 -4.51 4.12
C SER A 232 -2.58 -5.68 3.15
N PHE A 233 -1.54 -5.97 2.36
CA PHE A 233 -1.50 -7.10 1.44
C PHE A 233 -1.54 -8.42 2.19
N ALA A 234 -0.83 -8.51 3.33
CA ALA A 234 -0.81 -9.70 4.16
C ALA A 234 -2.19 -10.00 4.75
N VAL A 235 -2.89 -8.98 5.24
CA VAL A 235 -4.29 -9.12 5.69
C VAL A 235 -5.13 -9.65 4.53
N TYR A 236 -5.20 -8.95 3.40
CA TYR A 236 -6.06 -9.34 2.27
C TYR A 236 -5.79 -10.76 1.72
N LEU A 237 -4.54 -11.23 1.79
CA LEU A 237 -4.13 -12.55 1.31
C LEU A 237 -4.15 -13.63 2.39
N ASP A 238 -4.47 -13.29 3.64
CA ASP A 238 -4.24 -14.14 4.81
C ASP A 238 -2.79 -14.66 4.92
N ASP A 239 -1.81 -13.87 4.47
CA ASP A 239 -0.39 -14.24 4.39
C ASP A 239 0.32 -13.95 5.73
N VAL A 240 0.33 -14.95 6.60
CA VAL A 240 1.01 -14.92 7.90
C VAL A 240 2.50 -14.59 7.78
N MET A 241 3.17 -15.08 6.74
CA MET A 241 4.61 -14.89 6.57
C MET A 241 4.91 -13.44 6.19
N LEU A 242 4.16 -12.89 5.24
CA LEU A 242 4.27 -11.47 4.86
C LEU A 242 3.90 -10.55 6.04
N TRP A 243 2.86 -10.88 6.80
CA TRP A 243 2.49 -10.11 7.99
C TRP A 243 3.62 -10.07 9.01
N ASN A 244 4.13 -11.24 9.40
CA ASN A 244 5.18 -11.35 10.41
C ASN A 244 6.45 -10.60 9.97
N TYR A 245 6.80 -10.71 8.69
CA TYR A 245 7.91 -9.96 8.10
C TYR A 245 7.66 -8.44 8.18
N ALA A 246 6.49 -7.96 7.73
CA ALA A 246 6.17 -6.53 7.73
C ALA A 246 6.12 -5.94 9.15
N VAL A 247 5.60 -6.67 10.14
CA VAL A 247 5.64 -6.28 11.55
C VAL A 247 7.07 -6.15 12.05
N ASN A 248 7.94 -7.09 11.70
CA ASN A 248 9.34 -6.98 12.07
C ASN A 248 10.03 -5.79 11.41
N GLU A 249 9.79 -5.55 10.12
CA GLU A 249 10.31 -4.36 9.43
C GLU A 249 9.79 -3.07 10.09
N TYR A 250 8.51 -3.02 10.48
CA TYR A 250 7.92 -1.88 11.17
C TYR A 250 8.62 -1.57 12.51
N LEU A 251 8.95 -2.60 13.28
CA LEU A 251 9.54 -2.44 14.62
C LEU A 251 11.06 -2.32 14.60
N ASN A 252 11.74 -2.98 13.65
CA ASN A 252 13.18 -3.21 13.71
C ASN A 252 13.97 -2.67 12.52
N ASN A 253 13.32 -2.25 11.43
CA ASN A 253 14.05 -1.66 10.30
C ASN A 253 14.63 -0.29 10.70
N LYS A 254 15.95 -0.17 10.72
CA LYS A 254 16.64 1.07 11.12
C LYS A 254 16.47 2.24 10.15
N CYS A 255 16.09 1.96 8.91
CA CYS A 255 15.93 2.96 7.87
C CYS A 255 14.48 3.44 7.72
N ALA A 256 13.50 2.65 8.15
CA ALA A 256 12.09 2.92 7.88
C ALA A 256 11.12 2.51 9.00
N GLY A 257 11.57 1.76 9.99
CA GLY A 257 10.75 1.34 11.12
C GLY A 257 10.40 2.52 12.01
N ALA A 258 9.21 2.48 12.62
CA ALA A 258 8.65 3.58 13.40
C ALA A 258 9.58 4.11 14.51
N PRO A 259 10.32 3.27 15.26
CA PRO A 259 11.23 3.76 16.30
C PRO A 259 12.39 4.62 15.78
N TRP A 260 12.68 4.55 14.47
CA TRP A 260 13.83 5.21 13.85
C TRP A 260 13.43 6.37 12.94
N THR A 261 12.15 6.45 12.56
CA THR A 261 11.62 7.48 11.67
C THR A 261 10.89 8.61 12.41
N TRP A 262 10.74 8.48 13.72
CA TRP A 262 9.98 9.40 14.57
C TRP A 262 10.68 9.62 15.91
N GLU A 263 10.56 10.83 16.44
CA GLU A 263 11.01 11.23 17.77
C GLU A 263 9.87 11.11 18.81
N PRO A 264 9.93 10.11 19.72
CA PRO A 264 8.91 9.81 20.74
C PRO A 264 8.40 10.99 21.53
N GLU A 265 9.26 11.93 21.89
CA GLU A 265 8.87 13.01 22.78
C GLU A 265 8.15 14.14 22.06
N THR A 266 8.51 14.39 20.80
CA THR A 266 8.15 15.64 20.15
C THR A 266 7.04 15.54 19.14
N GLY A 267 6.80 14.38 18.53
CA GLY A 267 5.99 14.39 17.31
C GLY A 267 6.78 14.19 16.02
N GLN A 268 8.08 14.44 16.08
CA GLN A 268 8.79 14.88 14.88
C GLN A 268 9.30 13.69 14.07
N SER A 269 8.93 13.65 12.80
CA SER A 269 9.45 12.66 11.88
C SER A 269 10.80 13.08 11.28
N VAL A 270 11.56 12.11 10.80
CA VAL A 270 12.80 12.32 10.02
C VAL A 270 12.57 13.13 8.73
N GLU A 271 11.34 13.20 8.24
CA GLU A 271 10.95 13.97 7.03
C GLU A 271 10.47 15.40 7.34
N SER A 272 10.34 15.78 8.62
CA SER A 272 9.71 17.04 9.02
C SER A 272 10.44 18.29 8.53
N GLY A 273 11.73 18.18 8.16
CA GLY A 273 12.52 19.27 7.57
C GLY A 273 12.52 19.32 6.04
N ARG A 274 12.09 18.24 5.35
CA ARG A 274 12.10 18.15 3.89
C ARG A 274 10.73 18.40 3.28
N ASP A 275 9.68 17.78 3.83
CA ASP A 275 8.36 17.65 3.17
C ASP A 275 7.17 17.65 4.17
N GLN A 276 7.12 18.59 5.12
CA GLN A 276 6.11 18.56 6.20
C GLN A 276 4.64 18.56 5.68
N SER A 277 4.33 19.15 4.52
CA SER A 277 2.97 19.15 3.94
C SER A 277 2.58 17.83 3.25
N THR A 278 3.54 17.15 2.60
CA THR A 278 3.35 15.82 2.01
C THR A 278 3.32 14.75 3.10
N PHE A 279 4.22 14.87 4.08
CA PHE A 279 4.25 13.99 5.25
C PHE A 279 3.01 14.16 6.13
N SER A 280 2.50 15.36 6.40
CA SER A 280 1.32 15.53 7.27
C SER A 280 0.01 14.97 6.69
N ARG A 281 -0.11 14.82 5.35
CA ARG A 281 -1.21 14.09 4.71
C ARG A 281 -1.03 12.57 4.78
N LEU A 282 0.21 12.09 4.71
CA LEU A 282 0.57 10.69 4.80
C LEU A 282 0.54 10.23 6.27
N SER A 283 1.27 10.86 7.18
CA SER A 283 1.50 10.40 8.56
C SER A 283 0.25 10.24 9.40
N LYS A 284 -0.70 11.18 9.45
CA LYS A 284 -1.89 11.00 10.32
C LYS A 284 -2.81 9.88 9.84
N VAL A 285 -2.96 9.75 8.52
CA VAL A 285 -3.81 8.72 7.90
C VAL A 285 -3.09 7.39 7.86
N GLU A 286 -1.78 7.37 7.61
CA GLU A 286 -0.93 6.19 7.59
C GLU A 286 -0.65 5.67 9.00
N GLU A 287 -0.45 6.51 10.01
CA GLU A 287 -0.33 6.09 11.42
C GLU A 287 -1.64 5.54 11.94
N CYS A 288 -2.77 6.26 11.73
CA CYS A 288 -4.08 5.70 12.10
C CYS A 288 -4.37 4.41 11.33
N ALA A 289 -4.05 4.35 10.04
CA ALA A 289 -4.20 3.12 9.26
C ALA A 289 -3.27 2.01 9.78
N MET A 290 -2.01 2.30 10.06
CA MET A 290 -1.06 1.33 10.61
C MET A 290 -1.47 0.85 12.00
N GLU A 291 -2.06 1.72 12.81
CA GLU A 291 -2.61 1.35 14.11
C GLU A 291 -3.86 0.47 13.95
N VAL A 292 -4.81 0.83 13.08
CA VAL A 292 -5.98 0.00 12.77
C VAL A 292 -5.55 -1.36 12.23
N ILE A 293 -4.60 -1.36 11.27
CA ILE A 293 -4.03 -2.57 10.69
C ILE A 293 -3.33 -3.38 11.79
N LEU A 294 -2.39 -2.81 12.55
CA LEU A 294 -1.61 -3.54 13.58
C LEU A 294 -2.49 -4.10 14.69
N ILE A 295 -3.50 -3.34 15.12
CA ILE A 295 -4.40 -3.74 16.21
C ILE A 295 -5.42 -4.79 15.73
N GLN A 296 -5.80 -4.80 14.44
CA GLN A 296 -6.85 -5.66 13.88
C GLN A 296 -8.15 -5.64 14.73
N ARG A 297 -8.40 -4.55 15.50
CA ARG A 297 -9.56 -4.35 16.38
C ARG A 297 -9.84 -2.85 16.51
N CYS A 298 -11.10 -2.47 16.69
CA CYS A 298 -11.44 -1.08 17.04
C CYS A 298 -10.90 -0.70 18.43
N ARG A 299 -10.06 0.34 18.48
CA ARG A 299 -10.00 1.24 19.64
C ARG A 299 -10.13 2.69 19.16
N PRO A 300 -10.79 3.56 19.94
CA PRO A 300 -10.77 4.99 19.65
C PRO A 300 -9.34 5.52 19.83
N CYS A 301 -8.65 5.83 18.75
CA CYS A 301 -7.32 6.45 18.79
C CYS A 301 -7.43 7.87 19.38
N HIS A 302 -6.91 8.08 20.59
CA HIS A 302 -6.50 9.40 21.04
C HIS A 302 -5.00 9.54 20.77
N VAL A 303 -4.59 10.67 20.18
CA VAL A 303 -3.18 11.00 19.86
C VAL A 303 -2.22 10.83 21.05
N ARG A 304 -2.73 10.85 22.28
CA ARG A 304 -1.93 10.62 23.50
C ARG A 304 -1.61 9.15 23.80
N ASP A 305 -2.38 8.21 23.27
CA ASP A 305 -2.18 6.78 23.55
C ASP A 305 -1.11 6.16 22.65
N CYS A 306 -0.80 6.78 21.50
CA CYS A 306 0.20 6.31 20.53
C CYS A 306 1.66 6.38 21.05
N VAL A 307 1.94 7.16 22.10
CA VAL A 307 3.30 7.38 22.64
C VAL A 307 3.52 6.61 23.95
N GLY A 308 2.47 6.07 24.57
CA GLY A 308 2.51 5.55 25.93
C GLY A 308 3.11 4.14 26.12
N GLY A 309 3.22 3.36 25.05
CA GLY A 309 3.56 1.93 25.10
C GLY A 309 5.05 1.57 25.04
N LEU A 310 5.92 2.50 24.62
CA LEU A 310 7.35 2.26 24.46
C LEU A 310 8.16 2.98 25.55
N ARG A 311 7.98 2.59 26.82
CA ARG A 311 8.80 3.14 27.91
C ARG A 311 10.04 2.27 28.19
N ARG A 312 11.19 2.91 27.93
CA ARG A 312 12.53 2.76 28.54
C ARG A 312 13.43 1.58 28.12
N ALA A 313 14.49 1.94 27.39
CA ALA A 313 15.86 1.63 27.81
C ALA A 313 16.67 2.94 27.78
N SER A 314 17.12 3.40 28.94
CA SER A 314 18.01 4.55 29.08
C SER A 314 19.44 4.08 28.80
N CYS A 315 20.09 4.68 27.81
CA CYS A 315 21.54 4.56 27.64
C CYS A 315 22.21 5.53 28.63
N ALA A 316 22.84 4.99 29.66
CA ALA A 316 23.86 5.70 30.42
C ALA A 316 25.09 5.89 29.51
N GLU A 317 25.62 7.10 29.45
CA GLU A 317 26.89 7.42 28.78
C GLU A 317 28.06 6.66 29.45
N PRO A 318 28.96 6.01 28.69
CA PRO A 318 30.29 5.73 29.17
C PRO A 318 31.13 7.01 29.03
N GLY A 319 31.52 7.56 30.17
CA GLY A 319 32.21 8.84 30.24
C GLY A 319 33.55 8.92 29.50
N LEU A 320 33.79 10.10 28.94
CA LEU A 320 34.94 10.98 29.23
C LEU A 320 34.63 12.39 28.72
#